data_AF-A0A147IY71-F1
#
_entry.id   AF-A0A147IY71-F1
#
_cell.length_a   1.000
_cell.length_b   1.000
_cell.length_c   1.000
_cell.angle_alpha   90.00
_cell.angle_beta   90.00
_cell.angle_gamma   90.00
#
_symmetry.space_group_name_H-M   'P 1'
#
loop_
_entity.id
_entity.type
_entity.pdbx_description
1 polymer ?
#
loop_
_entity_poly.entity_id
_entity_poly.type
_entity_poly.pdbx_seq_one_letter_code
_entity_poly.pdbx_strand_id
1 'polypeptide(L)'
;MTGKAFILPIMLATLAAVPLPAQSLRQDYPSCDLTQQRTLKAPTGGTIRDPRQSHIAMRANILQADISTARKARRLSQAEAQTLWNTVAGIHRDANRFVAKQGFLSAGETASYDRALDGVAMRVCRG
;
A
#
# COMPACT_ATOMS: atom_id res chain seq x y z
N MET A 1 -33.26 57.41 -33.13
CA MET A 1 -33.13 56.38 -32.09
C MET A 1 -33.43 55.03 -32.74
N THR A 2 -32.41 54.28 -33.13
CA THR A 2 -32.56 52.98 -33.81
C THR A 2 -31.78 51.93 -33.02
N GLY A 3 -32.52 51.10 -32.28
CA GLY A 3 -31.96 50.01 -31.46
C GLY A 3 -31.59 48.82 -32.36
N LYS A 4 -30.35 48.33 -32.19
CA LYS A 4 -29.87 47.09 -32.83
C LYS A 4 -29.98 45.97 -31.80
N ALA A 5 -30.89 45.03 -32.03
CA ALA A 5 -30.99 43.79 -31.27
C ALA A 5 -29.88 42.83 -31.72
N PHE A 6 -29.02 42.40 -30.79
CA PHE A 6 -28.07 41.32 -31.01
C PHE A 6 -28.67 40.01 -30.50
N ILE A 7 -28.91 39.08 -31.41
CA ILE A 7 -29.32 37.70 -31.10
C ILE A 7 -28.05 36.85 -31.06
N LEU A 8 -27.70 36.32 -29.89
CA LEU A 8 -26.62 35.35 -29.70
C LEU A 8 -27.14 33.92 -29.95
N PRO A 9 -26.40 33.06 -30.67
CA PRO A 9 -26.79 31.67 -30.86
C PRO A 9 -26.34 30.84 -29.64
N ILE A 10 -27.29 30.14 -29.02
CA ILE A 10 -27.01 29.17 -27.96
C ILE A 10 -26.56 27.87 -28.64
N MET A 11 -25.26 27.55 -28.59
CA MET A 11 -24.78 26.22 -28.95
C MET A 11 -25.02 25.24 -27.80
N LEU A 12 -25.92 24.27 -28.01
CA LEU A 12 -26.04 23.09 -27.16
C LEU A 12 -24.93 22.09 -27.52
N ALA A 13 -23.94 21.93 -26.64
CA ALA A 13 -22.97 20.84 -26.73
C ALA A 13 -23.55 19.58 -26.06
N THR A 14 -23.83 18.54 -26.84
CA THR A 14 -24.23 17.23 -26.34
C THR A 14 -23.01 16.47 -25.81
N LEU A 15 -22.91 16.31 -24.48
CA LEU A 15 -21.91 15.42 -23.88
C LEU A 15 -22.33 13.96 -24.10
N ALA A 16 -21.65 13.29 -25.03
CA ALA A 16 -21.70 11.83 -25.11
C ALA A 16 -20.91 11.23 -23.94
N ALA A 17 -21.61 10.57 -23.01
CA ALA A 17 -20.98 9.81 -21.94
C ALA A 17 -20.38 8.52 -22.51
N VAL A 18 -19.06 8.46 -22.62
CA VAL A 18 -18.36 7.22 -23.00
C VAL A 18 -18.34 6.30 -21.77
N PRO A 19 -18.85 5.06 -21.86
CA PRO A 19 -18.74 4.12 -20.74
C PRO A 19 -17.27 3.74 -20.56
N LEU A 20 -16.67 4.20 -19.46
CA LEU A 20 -15.35 3.73 -19.04
C LEU A 20 -15.44 2.23 -18.72
N PRO A 21 -14.49 1.41 -19.19
CA PRO A 21 -14.44 0.01 -18.81
C PRO A 21 -14.31 -0.05 -17.28
N ALA A 22 -15.19 -0.82 -16.64
CA ALA A 22 -15.04 -1.18 -15.25
C ALA A 22 -13.77 -2.02 -15.13
N GLN A 23 -12.65 -1.38 -14.83
CA GLN A 23 -11.44 -2.07 -14.37
C GLN A 23 -11.89 -2.94 -13.21
N SER A 24 -11.73 -4.26 -13.34
CA SER A 24 -12.04 -5.16 -12.24
C SER A 24 -11.31 -4.65 -11.02
N LEU A 25 -12.04 -4.27 -9.97
CA LEU A 25 -11.52 -3.88 -8.66
C LEU A 25 -10.85 -5.08 -7.95
N ARG A 26 -10.06 -5.89 -8.64
CA ARG A 26 -8.82 -6.37 -8.04
C ARG A 26 -7.97 -5.12 -7.90
N GLN A 27 -8.17 -4.39 -6.80
CA GLN A 27 -7.22 -3.39 -6.39
C GLN A 27 -5.89 -4.11 -6.25
N ASP A 28 -4.96 -3.78 -7.13
CA ASP A 28 -3.59 -4.28 -7.08
C ASP A 28 -2.96 -3.71 -5.80
N TYR A 29 -3.18 -4.38 -4.67
CA TYR A 29 -2.49 -4.03 -3.43
C TYR A 29 -1.00 -4.07 -3.73
N PRO A 30 -0.25 -2.98 -3.46
CA PRO A 30 1.18 -2.96 -3.75
C PRO A 30 1.94 -4.13 -3.08
N SER A 31 1.41 -4.66 -1.96
CA SER A 31 1.95 -5.86 -1.32
C SER A 31 1.83 -7.15 -2.15
N CYS A 32 0.98 -7.21 -3.18
CA CYS A 32 0.79 -8.40 -4.01
C CYS A 32 1.90 -8.64 -5.04
N ASP A 33 2.63 -7.61 -5.44
CA ASP A 33 3.85 -7.78 -6.23
C ASP A 33 5.04 -8.04 -5.32
N LEU A 34 5.24 -9.31 -4.96
CA LEU A 34 6.34 -9.72 -4.09
C LEU A 34 7.73 -9.39 -4.68
N THR A 35 7.86 -9.40 -6.01
CA THR A 35 9.11 -9.07 -6.69
C THR A 35 9.43 -7.60 -6.47
N GLN A 36 8.46 -6.71 -6.72
CA GLN A 36 8.62 -5.29 -6.46
C GLN A 36 8.85 -5.02 -4.97
N GLN A 37 8.06 -5.62 -4.08
CA GLN A 37 8.17 -5.45 -2.63
C GLN A 37 9.56 -5.77 -2.09
N ARG A 38 10.18 -6.88 -2.53
CA ARG A 38 11.53 -7.30 -2.11
C ARG A 38 12.64 -6.40 -2.66
N THR A 39 12.36 -5.58 -3.67
CA THR A 39 13.34 -4.62 -4.22
C THR A 39 13.18 -3.20 -3.68
N LEU A 40 12.19 -2.95 -2.83
CA LEU A 40 11.93 -1.62 -2.28
C LEU A 40 13.15 -1.08 -1.56
N LYS A 41 13.65 0.06 -2.06
CA LYS A 41 14.68 0.84 -1.39
C LYS A 41 13.98 1.93 -0.60
N ALA A 42 14.02 1.82 0.72
CA ALA A 42 13.45 2.81 1.60
C ALA A 42 14.52 3.85 1.98
N PRO A 43 14.20 5.15 1.95
CA PRO A 43 15.12 6.18 2.42
C PRO A 43 15.53 5.92 3.86
N THR A 44 16.80 6.14 4.18
CA THR A 44 17.30 6.22 5.56
C THR A 44 17.32 7.69 5.99
N GLY A 45 17.11 7.96 7.28
CA GLY A 45 16.99 9.31 7.81
C GLY A 45 16.32 9.36 9.18
N GLY A 46 16.51 10.47 9.90
CA GLY A 46 16.00 10.63 11.26
C GLY A 46 16.53 9.54 12.20
N THR A 47 15.61 8.74 12.75
CA THR A 47 15.93 7.63 13.69
C THR A 47 16.28 6.32 13.00
N ILE A 48 16.03 6.16 11.69
CA ILE A 48 16.34 4.94 10.94
C ILE A 48 17.64 5.13 10.17
N ARG A 49 18.68 4.41 10.60
CA ARG A 49 20.02 4.48 9.99
C ARG A 49 20.39 3.23 9.20
N ASP A 50 19.81 2.08 9.55
CA ASP A 50 20.06 0.82 8.88
C ASP A 50 19.16 0.69 7.62
N PRO A 51 19.71 0.53 6.41
CA PRO A 51 18.92 0.38 5.20
C PRO A 51 17.99 -0.83 5.22
N ARG A 52 18.38 -1.92 5.89
CA ARG A 52 17.56 -3.13 6.01
C ARG A 52 16.39 -2.91 6.96
N GLN A 53 16.59 -2.24 8.08
CA GLN A 53 15.49 -1.75 8.93
C GLN A 53 14.52 -0.89 8.13
N SER A 54 15.03 0.06 7.35
CA SER A 54 14.18 0.94 6.52
C SER A 54 13.36 0.14 5.51
N HIS A 55 13.99 -0.83 4.84
CA HIS A 55 13.31 -1.75 3.91
C HIS A 55 12.15 -2.49 4.60
N ILE A 56 12.40 -3.12 5.75
CA ILE A 56 11.36 -3.84 6.50
C ILE A 56 10.25 -2.90 6.97
N ALA A 57 10.59 -1.69 7.44
CA ALA A 57 9.61 -0.70 7.87
C ALA A 57 8.70 -0.26 6.72
N MET A 58 9.25 0.00 5.53
CA MET A 58 8.47 0.37 4.35
C MET A 58 7.50 -0.74 3.94
N ARG A 59 7.98 -1.98 3.85
CA ARG A 59 7.13 -3.14 3.54
C ARG A 59 6.01 -3.34 4.57
N ALA A 60 6.33 -3.19 5.85
CA ALA A 60 5.35 -3.29 6.93
C ALA A 60 4.27 -2.20 6.82
N ASN A 61 4.66 -0.96 6.53
CA ASN A 61 3.72 0.15 6.36
C ASN A 61 2.77 -0.07 5.17
N ILE A 62 3.30 -0.54 4.03
CA ILE A 62 2.50 -0.89 2.85
C ILE A 62 1.50 -1.99 3.21
N LEU A 63 1.96 -3.09 3.82
CA LEU A 63 1.08 -4.19 4.20
C LEU A 63 -0.01 -3.77 5.18
N GLN A 64 0.31 -2.92 6.16
CA GLN A 64 -0.70 -2.36 7.06
C GLN A 64 -1.75 -1.56 6.29
N ALA A 65 -1.35 -0.70 5.37
CA ALA A 65 -2.28 0.05 4.52
C ALA A 65 -3.18 -0.89 3.69
N ASP A 66 -2.61 -1.94 3.10
CA ASP A 66 -3.34 -2.92 2.29
C ASP A 66 -4.31 -3.76 3.13
N ILE A 67 -3.91 -4.21 4.32
CA ILE A 67 -4.79 -4.91 5.27
C ILE A 67 -5.98 -4.02 5.64
N SER A 68 -5.73 -2.75 5.95
CA SER A 68 -6.79 -1.79 6.25
C SER A 68 -7.73 -1.57 5.08
N THR A 69 -7.20 -1.52 3.86
CA THR A 69 -7.99 -1.35 2.63
C THR A 69 -8.83 -2.59 2.34
N ALA A 70 -8.25 -3.78 2.41
CA ALA A 70 -8.94 -5.06 2.23
C ALA A 70 -10.07 -5.27 3.26
N ARG A 71 -9.84 -4.88 4.52
CA ARG A 71 -10.87 -4.87 5.56
C ARG A 71 -12.03 -3.93 5.23
N LYS A 72 -11.74 -2.68 4.85
CA LYS A 72 -12.77 -1.69 4.47
C LYS A 72 -13.56 -2.14 3.24
N ALA A 73 -12.91 -2.83 2.31
CA ALA A 73 -13.53 -3.46 1.15
C ALA A 73 -14.31 -4.75 1.48
N ARG A 74 -14.36 -5.16 2.76
CA ARG A 74 -15.03 -6.39 3.24
C ARG A 74 -14.47 -7.68 2.64
N ARG A 75 -13.21 -7.67 2.18
CA ARG A 75 -12.47 -8.85 1.69
C ARG A 75 -11.81 -9.63 2.82
N LEU A 76 -11.48 -8.94 3.92
CA LEU A 76 -11.04 -9.53 5.18
C LEU A 76 -12.08 -9.25 6.26
N SER A 77 -12.37 -10.24 7.09
CA SER A 77 -13.11 -10.00 8.33
C SER A 77 -12.30 -9.10 9.27
N GLN A 78 -12.98 -8.45 10.24
CA GLN A 78 -12.32 -7.64 11.26
C GLN A 78 -11.26 -8.45 12.03
N ALA A 79 -11.58 -9.71 12.38
CA ALA A 79 -10.68 -10.58 13.13
C ALA A 79 -9.44 -10.99 12.32
N GLU A 80 -9.62 -11.32 11.04
CA GLU A 80 -8.50 -11.65 10.15
C GLU A 80 -7.60 -10.43 9.92
N ALA A 81 -8.19 -9.27 9.62
CA ALA A 81 -7.45 -8.04 9.43
C ALA A 81 -6.66 -7.67 10.69
N GLN A 82 -7.25 -7.81 11.89
CA GLN A 82 -6.56 -7.55 13.14
C GLN A 82 -5.38 -8.51 13.37
N THR A 83 -5.58 -9.79 13.06
CA THR A 83 -4.52 -10.79 13.19
C THR A 83 -3.34 -10.48 12.27
N LEU A 84 -3.61 -10.21 10.98
CA LEU A 84 -2.58 -9.85 10.02
C LEU A 84 -1.86 -8.55 10.41
N TRP A 85 -2.61 -7.54 10.85
CA TRP A 85 -2.06 -6.26 11.29
C TRP A 85 -1.11 -6.45 12.48
N ASN A 86 -1.51 -7.24 13.47
CA ASN A 86 -0.70 -7.52 14.66
C ASN A 86 0.58 -8.27 14.31
N THR A 87 0.53 -9.21 13.35
CA THR A 87 1.72 -9.91 12.84
C THR A 87 2.70 -8.92 12.22
N VAL A 88 2.23 -8.03 11.34
CA VAL A 88 3.09 -7.02 10.71
C VAL A 88 3.67 -6.05 11.74
N ALA A 89 2.85 -5.62 12.72
CA ALA A 89 3.31 -4.76 13.80
C ALA A 89 4.37 -5.45 14.69
N GLY A 90 4.25 -6.76 14.90
CA GLY A 90 5.24 -7.57 15.60
C GLY A 90 6.59 -7.56 14.87
N ILE A 91 6.58 -7.88 13.57
CA ILE A 91 7.78 -7.87 12.71
C ILE A 91 8.47 -6.50 12.77
N HIS A 92 7.71 -5.41 12.62
CA HIS A 92 8.27 -4.07 12.67
C HIS A 92 8.91 -3.75 14.04
N ARG A 93 8.26 -4.12 15.15
CA ARG A 93 8.84 -3.93 16.49
C ARG A 93 10.10 -4.76 16.71
N ASP A 94 10.12 -6.00 16.26
CA ASP A 94 11.27 -6.88 16.45
C ASP A 94 12.46 -6.40 15.63
N ALA A 95 12.25 -6.02 14.38
CA ALA A 95 13.27 -5.40 13.55
C ALA A 95 13.90 -4.17 14.23
N ASN A 96 13.06 -3.27 14.77
CA ASN A 96 13.53 -2.09 15.49
C ASN A 96 14.29 -2.46 16.78
N ARG A 97 13.86 -3.51 17.50
CA ARG A 97 14.54 -4.00 18.70
C ARG A 97 15.93 -4.56 18.38
N PHE A 98 16.06 -5.33 17.30
CA PHE A 98 17.36 -5.85 16.86
C PHE A 98 18.31 -4.71 16.50
N VAL A 99 17.86 -3.74 15.70
CA VAL A 99 18.68 -2.57 15.37
C VAL A 99 19.05 -1.76 16.61
N ALA A 100 18.13 -1.57 17.56
CA ALA A 100 18.45 -0.89 18.81
C ALA A 100 19.51 -1.64 19.65
N LYS A 101 19.54 -2.99 19.58
CA LYS A 101 20.48 -3.83 20.34
C LYS A 101 21.87 -3.92 19.71
N GLN A 102 21.95 -4.10 18.39
CA GLN A 102 23.22 -4.41 17.70
C GLN A 102 23.60 -3.40 16.61
N GLY A 103 22.76 -2.40 16.35
CA GLY A 103 23.00 -1.31 15.40
C GLY A 103 22.56 -1.58 13.96
N PHE A 104 22.18 -2.81 13.61
CA PHE A 104 21.79 -3.19 12.25
C PHE A 104 20.93 -4.47 12.21
N LEU A 105 20.26 -4.72 11.09
CA LEU A 105 19.74 -6.05 10.74
C LEU A 105 20.75 -6.81 9.89
N SER A 106 21.05 -8.05 10.27
CA SER A 106 21.78 -9.00 9.45
C SER A 106 20.97 -9.43 8.22
N ALA A 107 21.65 -9.99 7.22
CA ALA A 107 20.97 -10.52 6.04
C ALA A 107 20.02 -11.68 6.38
N GLY A 108 20.36 -12.49 7.38
CA GLY A 108 19.51 -13.59 7.84
C GLY A 108 18.23 -13.11 8.50
N GLU A 109 18.31 -12.10 9.38
CA GLU A 109 17.14 -11.47 10.02
C GLU A 109 16.25 -10.82 8.95
N THR A 110 16.82 -10.06 8.03
CA THR A 110 16.07 -9.44 6.92
C THR A 110 15.35 -10.50 6.09
N ALA A 111 16.04 -11.55 5.65
CA ALA A 111 15.42 -12.62 4.86
C ALA A 111 14.31 -13.35 5.64
N SER A 112 14.44 -13.48 6.96
CA SER A 112 13.40 -14.06 7.81
C SER A 112 12.16 -13.18 7.87
N TYR A 113 12.33 -11.87 8.11
CA TYR A 113 11.23 -10.92 8.09
C TYR A 113 10.59 -10.80 6.71
N ASP A 114 11.37 -10.85 5.64
CA ASP A 114 10.83 -10.80 4.29
C ASP A 114 9.87 -11.95 4.01
N ARG A 115 10.26 -13.19 4.37
CA ARG A 115 9.39 -14.36 4.24
C ARG A 115 8.12 -14.22 5.08
N ALA A 116 8.23 -13.68 6.29
CA ALA A 116 7.08 -13.46 7.16
C ALA A 116 6.11 -12.43 6.56
N LEU A 117 6.63 -11.33 6.01
CA LEU A 117 5.83 -10.31 5.32
C LEU A 117 5.20 -10.85 4.03
N ASP A 118 5.92 -11.69 3.26
CA ASP A 118 5.35 -12.38 2.10
C ASP A 118 4.19 -13.30 2.49
N GLY A 119 4.31 -13.98 3.63
CA GLY A 119 3.24 -14.78 4.21
C GLY A 119 1.98 -13.96 4.46
N VAL A 120 2.11 -12.77 5.02
CA VAL A 120 0.99 -11.84 5.23
C VAL A 120 0.43 -11.36 3.89
N ALA A 121 1.28 -10.93 2.95
CA ALA A 121 0.88 -10.49 1.62
C ALA A 121 0.02 -11.55 0.91
N MET A 122 0.45 -12.81 0.92
CA MET A 122 -0.34 -13.89 0.33
C MET A 122 -1.75 -14.04 0.94
N ARG A 123 -1.95 -13.70 2.21
CA ARG A 123 -3.28 -13.73 2.84
C ARG A 123 -4.13 -12.54 2.42
N VAL A 124 -3.53 -11.35 2.33
CA VAL A 124 -4.22 -10.13 1.86
C VAL A 124 -4.64 -10.26 0.40
N CYS A 125 -3.77 -10.79 -0.46
CA CYS A 125 -3.96 -10.86 -1.90
C CYS A 125 -4.90 -11.98 -2.38
N ARG A 126 -5.22 -12.95 -1.50
CA ARG A 126 -6.16 -14.04 -1.80
C ARG A 126 -7.61 -13.69 -1.43
N GLY A 127 -7.80 -12.77 -0.47
CA GLY A 127 -9.12 -12.27 -0.07
C GLY A 127 -9.75 -11.46 -1.18
#